data_AF-A0A921RSQ1-F1
#
_entry.id   AF-A0A921RSQ1-F1
#
_cell.length_a   1.000
_cell.length_b   1.000
_cell.length_c   1.000
_cell.angle_alpha   90.00
_cell.angle_beta   90.00
_cell.angle_gamma   90.00
#
_symmetry.space_group_name_H-M   'P 1'
#
loop_
_entity.id
_entity.type
_entity.pdbx_description
1 polymer ?
#
loop_
_entity_poly.entity_id
_entity_poly.type
_entity_poly.pdbx_seq_one_letter_code
_entity_poly.pdbx_strand_id
1 'polypeptide(L)'
;MLDKALVAGPRRHRFLNVSTGECIRTDLLLPDLADHTLHAVTNEGLLLLLHRPSLVIRLLNPLTRRLTDLPPATTLMTEQQLSRSRQGGGDLGERLSVYSAGLAVADDDASTTVMTVAIYFRFPMGIAVAKPGDQCWTLVHDRYVTATLSFAGRFYCTIGTSVMVLEDSSATTSDHPRLVMAVKPSFHMSGMADSLHLVDNAGELMLVHRLLCKDDNDDAHGEKYKMDYRVYRVDLDAGALVPAKSLNGRAVFIGRRRAISVRAGAFSSVSADTLYLGSDCDEKTTMNKIQAYNVADGSAQPYHHDSCIDMVQPYGVVDCISHCIMGSGRHLL
;
A
#
# COMPACT_ATOMS: atom_id res chain seq x y z
N MET A 1 9.89 1.41 43.83
CA MET A 1 8.82 0.40 43.80
C MET A 1 7.53 1.14 44.08
N LEU A 2 6.85 1.60 43.02
CA LEU A 2 5.55 2.27 43.04
C LEU A 2 5.04 2.30 41.59
N ASP A 3 4.08 1.43 41.33
CA ASP A 3 2.95 1.57 40.42
C ASP A 3 3.13 2.40 39.14
N LYS A 4 3.37 1.68 38.05
CA LYS A 4 2.73 1.99 36.75
C LYS A 4 2.12 0.71 36.19
N ALA A 5 1.14 0.18 36.90
CA ALA A 5 0.06 -0.57 36.25
C ALA A 5 -0.75 0.43 35.41
N LEU A 6 -0.23 0.79 34.24
CA LEU A 6 -1.06 1.31 33.15
C LEU A 6 -1.86 0.11 32.66
N VAL A 7 -3.02 -0.10 33.29
CA VAL A 7 -4.06 -0.96 32.74
C VAL A 7 -4.37 -0.39 31.36
N ALA A 8 -3.94 -1.09 30.31
CA ALA A 8 -4.21 -0.71 28.94
C ALA A 8 -5.73 -0.74 28.72
N GLY A 9 -6.35 0.44 28.70
CA GLY A 9 -7.76 0.56 28.32
C GLY A 9 -7.99 0.08 26.88
N PRO A 10 -9.24 -0.19 26.49
CA PRO A 10 -9.57 -0.64 25.14
C PRO A 10 -9.04 0.34 24.08
N ARG A 11 -8.17 -0.15 23.19
CA ARG A 11 -7.76 0.60 21.99
C ARG A 11 -8.94 0.58 21.01
N ARG A 12 -9.66 1.69 20.95
CA ARG A 12 -10.76 1.91 20.01
C ARG A 12 -10.19 2.34 18.67
N HIS A 13 -10.37 1.51 17.64
CA HIS A 13 -9.96 1.84 16.29
C HIS A 13 -11.16 2.28 15.45
N ARG A 14 -10.92 3.25 14.56
CA ARG A 14 -11.90 3.75 13.60
C ARG A 14 -11.52 3.26 12.20
N PHE A 15 -12.46 2.59 11.55
CA PHE A 15 -12.34 2.16 10.16
C PHE A 15 -13.20 3.07 9.31
N LEU A 16 -12.61 3.66 8.27
CA LEU A 16 -13.29 4.55 7.34
C LEU A 16 -13.60 3.79 6.05
N ASN A 17 -14.87 3.77 5.66
CA ASN A 17 -15.27 3.35 4.33
C ASN A 17 -15.04 4.51 3.37
N VAL A 18 -14.02 4.41 2.52
CA VAL A 18 -13.63 5.46 1.57
C VAL A 18 -14.63 5.66 0.42
N SER A 19 -15.53 4.69 0.20
CA SER A 19 -16.57 4.75 -0.82
C SER A 19 -17.83 5.45 -0.34
N THR A 20 -18.21 5.24 0.94
CA THR A 20 -19.44 5.82 1.53
C THR A 20 -19.17 7.01 2.46
N GLY A 21 -17.94 7.18 2.94
CA GLY A 21 -17.58 8.13 3.98
C GLY A 21 -17.96 7.69 5.40
N GLU A 22 -18.63 6.53 5.55
CA GLU A 22 -19.06 6.02 6.84
C GLU A 22 -17.89 5.50 7.68
N CYS A 23 -18.00 5.64 9.00
CA CYS A 23 -16.98 5.18 9.92
C CYS A 23 -17.55 4.15 10.90
N ILE A 24 -16.87 3.02 11.02
CA ILE A 24 -17.16 1.98 12.00
C ILE A 24 -16.14 2.07 13.13
N ARG A 25 -16.60 1.96 14.37
CA ARG A 25 -15.75 1.86 15.55
C ARG A 25 -15.68 0.40 15.97
N THR A 26 -14.48 -0.13 16.06
CA THR A 26 -14.25 -1.49 16.54
C THR A 26 -13.31 -1.48 17.72
N ASP A 27 -13.74 -2.12 18.80
CA ASP A 27 -12.86 -2.50 19.90
C ASP A 27 -12.07 -3.74 19.45
N LEU A 28 -10.78 -3.56 19.16
CA LEU A 28 -9.85 -4.67 18.94
C LEU A 28 -9.33 -5.17 20.30
N LEU A 29 -10.27 -5.55 21.18
CA LEU A 29 -9.97 -6.24 22.44
C LEU A 29 -9.83 -7.75 22.15
N LEU A 30 -8.71 -8.14 21.58
CA LEU A 30 -8.29 -9.54 21.59
C LEU A 30 -7.16 -9.65 22.62
N PRO A 31 -7.36 -10.34 23.76
CA PRO A 31 -6.31 -10.59 24.77
C PRO A 31 -5.02 -11.14 24.14
N ASP A 32 -5.16 -11.90 23.05
CA ASP A 32 -4.06 -12.50 22.28
C ASP A 32 -3.27 -11.52 21.40
N LEU A 33 -3.71 -10.27 21.21
CA LEU A 33 -3.01 -9.29 20.36
C LEU A 33 -1.90 -8.52 21.07
N ALA A 34 -1.71 -8.70 22.38
CA ALA A 34 -0.62 -8.06 23.12
C ALA A 34 0.75 -8.36 22.47
N ASP A 35 0.91 -9.59 21.97
CA ASP A 35 2.12 -10.07 21.30
C ASP A 35 2.17 -9.82 19.79
N HIS A 36 1.21 -9.05 19.26
CA HIS A 36 1.13 -8.78 17.83
C HIS A 36 1.54 -7.34 17.48
N THR A 37 2.13 -7.18 16.30
CA THR A 37 2.38 -5.88 15.66
C THR A 37 1.58 -5.77 14.37
N LEU A 38 1.03 -4.58 14.09
CA LEU A 38 0.41 -4.30 12.80
C LEU A 38 1.51 -3.96 11.78
N HIS A 39 1.54 -4.68 10.66
CA HIS A 39 2.55 -4.50 9.61
C HIS A 39 1.99 -3.79 8.37
N ALA A 40 0.76 -4.13 7.97
CA ALA A 40 0.11 -3.53 6.81
C ALA A 40 -1.41 -3.60 6.92
N VAL A 41 -2.10 -2.79 6.11
CA VAL A 41 -3.54 -2.88 5.86
C VAL A 41 -3.69 -3.18 4.37
N THR A 42 -4.37 -4.27 4.06
CA THR A 42 -4.71 -4.63 2.68
C THR A 42 -5.68 -3.61 2.08
N ASN A 43 -5.84 -3.61 0.76
CA ASN A 43 -6.77 -2.69 0.10
C ASN A 43 -8.23 -3.04 0.38
N GLU A 44 -8.49 -4.28 0.74
CA GLU A 44 -9.78 -4.83 1.19
C GLU A 44 -10.08 -4.49 2.67
N GLY A 45 -9.14 -3.84 3.38
CA GLY A 45 -9.33 -3.42 4.77
C GLY A 45 -9.03 -4.50 5.82
N LEU A 46 -8.43 -5.62 5.42
CA LEU A 46 -7.89 -6.62 6.35
C LEU A 46 -6.55 -6.17 6.94
N LEU A 47 -6.32 -6.53 8.20
CA LEU A 47 -5.13 -6.17 8.96
C LEU A 47 -4.10 -7.30 8.90
N LEU A 48 -2.88 -6.99 8.46
CA LEU A 48 -1.76 -7.91 8.48
C LEU A 48 -0.99 -7.76 9.79
N LEU A 49 -1.02 -8.80 10.61
CA LEU A 49 -0.44 -8.83 11.94
C LEU A 49 0.74 -9.80 11.98
N LEU A 50 1.79 -9.46 12.73
CA LEU A 50 2.89 -10.36 13.05
C LEU A 50 2.80 -10.73 14.53
N HIS A 51 2.72 -12.03 14.83
CA HIS A 51 2.91 -12.52 16.18
C HIS A 51 4.41 -12.53 16.50
N ARG A 52 4.89 -11.62 17.36
CA ARG A 52 6.33 -11.40 17.58
C ARG A 52 7.08 -12.67 18.04
N PRO A 53 6.56 -13.48 18.99
CA PRO A 53 7.32 -14.64 19.50
C PRO A 53 7.51 -15.76 18.47
N SER A 54 6.46 -16.10 17.72
CA SER A 54 6.53 -17.22 16.75
C SER A 54 6.81 -16.77 15.31
N LEU A 55 6.77 -15.46 15.06
CA LEU A 55 6.88 -14.84 13.74
C LEU A 55 5.83 -15.32 12.74
N VAL A 56 4.72 -15.88 13.24
CA VAL A 56 3.54 -16.24 12.45
C VAL A 56 2.88 -14.95 11.97
N ILE A 57 2.59 -14.91 10.67
CA ILE A 57 1.82 -13.83 10.07
C ILE A 57 0.35 -14.20 10.14
N ARG A 58 -0.49 -13.24 10.47
CA ARG A 58 -1.93 -13.43 10.63
C ARG A 58 -2.69 -12.36 9.89
N LEU A 59 -3.78 -12.76 9.26
CA LEU A 59 -4.70 -11.84 8.61
C LEU A 59 -5.95 -11.72 9.48
N LEU A 60 -6.24 -10.51 9.95
CA LEU A 60 -7.41 -10.22 10.76
C LEU A 60 -8.44 -9.44 9.95
N ASN A 61 -9.66 -9.96 9.89
CA ASN A 61 -10.80 -9.19 9.44
C ASN A 61 -11.35 -8.37 10.62
N PRO A 62 -11.25 -7.03 10.60
CA PRO A 62 -11.67 -6.20 11.74
C PRO A 62 -13.19 -6.19 11.98
N LEU A 63 -14.00 -6.55 10.97
CA LEU A 63 -15.46 -6.58 11.09
C LEU A 63 -15.95 -7.92 11.63
N THR A 64 -15.43 -9.03 11.10
CA THR A 64 -15.86 -10.39 11.50
C THR A 64 -15.04 -10.95 12.65
N ARG A 65 -13.92 -10.28 13.01
CA ARG A 65 -12.92 -10.73 13.99
C ARG A 65 -12.29 -12.09 13.66
N ARG A 66 -12.46 -12.57 12.42
CA ARG A 66 -11.81 -13.81 11.97
C ARG A 66 -10.32 -13.57 11.79
N LEU A 67 -9.54 -14.48 12.37
CA LEU A 67 -8.10 -14.55 12.26
C LEU A 67 -7.75 -15.74 11.37
N THR A 68 -6.88 -15.51 10.40
CA THR A 68 -6.37 -16.55 9.50
C THR A 68 -4.86 -16.62 9.65
N ASP A 69 -4.38 -17.80 10.07
CA ASP A 69 -2.96 -18.05 10.22
C ASP A 69 -2.32 -18.32 8.85
N LEU A 70 -1.15 -17.73 8.65
CA LEU A 70 -0.27 -17.92 7.49
C LEU A 70 1.07 -18.46 7.96
N PRO A 71 1.92 -18.98 7.07
CA PRO A 71 3.23 -19.50 7.46
C PRO A 71 4.07 -18.46 8.24
N PRO A 72 4.96 -18.91 9.14
CA PRO A 72 5.92 -18.03 9.79
C PRO A 72 6.80 -17.28 8.78
N ALA A 73 7.12 -16.02 9.05
CA ALA A 73 8.01 -15.23 8.20
C ALA A 73 9.44 -15.82 8.12
N THR A 74 9.81 -16.68 9.07
CA THR A 74 11.10 -17.39 9.08
C THR A 74 11.28 -18.32 7.90
N THR A 75 10.20 -18.84 7.30
CA THR A 75 10.30 -19.74 6.14
C THR A 75 10.83 -19.03 4.88
N LEU A 76 10.84 -17.69 4.87
CA LEU A 76 11.41 -16.87 3.79
C LEU A 76 12.90 -16.58 3.97
N MET A 77 13.48 -16.96 5.11
CA MET A 77 14.83 -16.54 5.49
C MET A 77 15.80 -17.70 5.41
N THR A 78 17.02 -17.40 4.99
CA THR A 78 18.12 -18.37 5.04
C THR A 78 18.61 -18.56 6.48
N GLU A 79 19.20 -19.72 6.78
CA GLU A 79 19.84 -20.00 8.07
C GLU A 79 20.87 -18.92 8.46
N GLN A 80 21.58 -18.35 7.48
CA GLN A 80 22.52 -17.27 7.73
C GLN A 80 21.82 -15.99 8.20
N GLN A 81 20.67 -15.64 7.63
CA GLN A 81 19.89 -14.46 8.05
C GLN A 81 19.31 -14.66 9.46
N LEU A 82 18.77 -15.84 9.74
CA LEU A 82 18.28 -16.23 11.07
C LEU A 82 19.41 -16.19 12.11
N SER A 83 20.56 -16.78 11.79
CA SER A 83 21.74 -16.80 12.65
C SER A 83 22.29 -15.40 12.95
N ARG A 84 22.36 -14.52 11.94
CA ARG A 84 22.75 -13.11 12.12
C ARG A 84 21.78 -12.36 13.03
N SER A 85 20.49 -12.65 12.99
CA SER A 85 19.53 -12.05 13.91
C SER A 85 19.77 -12.52 15.34
N ARG A 86 19.98 -13.83 15.54
CA ARG A 86 20.27 -14.42 16.86
C ARG A 86 21.55 -13.87 17.48
N GLN A 87 22.60 -13.65 16.68
CA GLN A 87 23.90 -13.14 17.14
C GLN A 87 23.92 -11.62 17.36
N GLY A 88 23.16 -10.85 16.58
CA GLY A 88 23.16 -9.39 16.62
C GLY A 88 22.32 -8.76 17.74
N GLY A 89 21.69 -9.57 18.61
CA GLY A 89 20.86 -9.10 19.72
C GLY A 89 19.56 -8.39 19.33
N GLY A 90 19.25 -8.26 18.04
CA GLY A 90 18.04 -7.63 17.54
C GLY A 90 16.89 -8.63 17.35
N ASP A 91 15.69 -8.26 17.80
CA ASP A 91 14.48 -9.05 17.58
C ASP A 91 14.19 -9.15 16.08
N LEU A 92 14.08 -10.38 15.58
CA LEU A 92 13.77 -10.65 14.17
C LEU A 92 12.40 -10.08 13.79
N GLY A 93 11.47 -10.02 14.75
CA GLY A 93 10.17 -9.40 14.57
C GLY A 93 10.25 -7.90 14.29
N GLU A 94 11.22 -7.19 14.86
CA GLU A 94 11.45 -5.77 14.61
C GLU A 94 12.09 -5.50 13.25
N ARG A 95 12.90 -6.44 12.76
CA ARG A 95 13.55 -6.34 11.45
C ARG A 95 12.60 -6.68 10.32
N LEU A 96 11.65 -7.59 10.56
CA LEU A 96 10.61 -7.89 9.60
C LEU A 96 9.83 -6.61 9.32
N SER A 97 9.80 -6.20 8.06
CA SER A 97 9.06 -5.03 7.64
C SER A 97 8.39 -5.31 6.32
N VAL A 98 7.16 -4.83 6.20
CA VAL A 98 6.30 -5.06 5.05
C VAL A 98 6.02 -3.70 4.43
N TYR A 99 6.10 -3.63 3.10
CA TYR A 99 5.67 -2.45 2.34
C TYR A 99 4.17 -2.48 2.07
N SER A 100 3.63 -3.65 1.74
CA SER A 100 2.21 -3.82 1.42
C SER A 100 1.80 -5.29 1.48
N ALA A 101 0.49 -5.51 1.54
CA ALA A 101 -0.13 -6.82 1.42
C ALA A 101 -1.41 -6.71 0.59
N GLY A 102 -1.73 -7.79 -0.13
CA GLY A 102 -2.93 -7.90 -0.94
C GLY A 102 -3.35 -9.36 -1.10
N LEU A 103 -4.51 -9.54 -1.70
CA LEU A 103 -5.15 -10.81 -1.95
C LEU A 103 -5.23 -11.12 -3.45
N ALA A 104 -5.14 -12.40 -3.78
CA ALA A 104 -5.61 -12.96 -5.03
C ALA A 104 -6.60 -14.08 -4.69
N VAL A 105 -7.71 -14.12 -5.41
CA VAL A 105 -8.82 -15.05 -5.23
C VAL A 105 -9.02 -15.76 -6.56
N ALA A 106 -8.87 -17.08 -6.54
CA ALA A 106 -9.15 -17.93 -7.68
C ALA A 106 -10.24 -18.93 -7.31
N ASP A 107 -11.14 -19.20 -8.25
CA ASP A 107 -12.01 -20.35 -8.14
C ASP A 107 -11.24 -21.57 -8.63
N ASP A 108 -11.15 -22.60 -7.79
CA ASP A 108 -10.58 -23.88 -8.17
C ASP A 108 -11.63 -24.76 -8.86
N ASP A 109 -11.20 -25.75 -9.62
CA ASP A 109 -12.06 -26.67 -10.39
C ASP A 109 -13.10 -27.40 -9.50
N ALA A 110 -12.84 -27.48 -8.20
CA ALA A 110 -13.72 -28.05 -7.18
C ALA A 110 -14.76 -27.06 -6.62
N SER A 111 -15.00 -25.90 -7.26
CA SER A 111 -15.91 -24.84 -6.78
C SER A 111 -15.52 -24.27 -5.39
N THR A 112 -14.27 -24.46 -4.99
CA THR A 112 -13.73 -23.91 -3.75
C THR A 112 -12.96 -22.65 -4.07
N THR A 113 -13.35 -21.54 -3.47
CA THR A 113 -12.62 -20.28 -3.60
C THR A 113 -11.32 -20.36 -2.80
N VAL A 114 -10.20 -20.33 -3.50
CA VAL A 114 -8.85 -20.32 -2.91
C VAL A 114 -8.38 -18.88 -2.80
N MET A 115 -8.04 -18.50 -1.57
CA MET A 115 -7.49 -17.19 -1.25
C MET A 115 -5.98 -17.30 -1.07
N THR A 116 -5.23 -16.59 -1.91
CA THR A 116 -3.78 -16.46 -1.82
C THR A 116 -3.45 -15.08 -1.27
N VAL A 117 -2.66 -15.02 -0.20
CA VAL A 117 -2.16 -13.77 0.38
C VAL A 117 -0.79 -13.47 -0.20
N ALA A 118 -0.64 -12.28 -0.79
CA ALA A 118 0.62 -11.77 -1.30
C ALA A 118 1.13 -10.65 -0.41
N ILE A 119 2.41 -10.73 0.00
CA ILE A 119 3.06 -9.74 0.85
C ILE A 119 4.32 -9.26 0.15
N TYR A 120 4.46 -7.94 0.02
CA TYR A 120 5.70 -7.31 -0.40
C TYR A 120 6.52 -6.94 0.84
N PHE A 121 7.54 -7.73 1.12
CA PHE A 121 8.44 -7.52 2.23
C PHE A 121 9.53 -6.50 1.87
N ARG A 122 9.81 -5.60 2.82
CA ARG A 122 11.02 -4.77 2.82
C ARG A 122 12.23 -5.56 3.29
N PHE A 123 12.02 -6.45 4.26
CA PHE A 123 13.03 -7.38 4.73
C PHE A 123 12.37 -8.73 5.11
N PRO A 124 12.78 -9.86 4.51
CA PRO A 124 13.67 -9.95 3.34
C PRO A 124 13.05 -9.22 2.13
N MET A 125 13.83 -8.61 1.24
CA MET A 125 13.27 -7.89 0.09
C MET A 125 12.60 -8.88 -0.88
N GLY A 126 11.32 -8.67 -1.20
CA GLY A 126 10.64 -9.47 -2.22
C GLY A 126 9.14 -9.63 -2.00
N ILE A 127 8.47 -10.17 -3.01
CA ILE A 127 7.05 -10.56 -2.95
C ILE A 127 6.99 -12.05 -2.68
N ALA A 128 6.30 -12.42 -1.61
CA ALA A 128 6.00 -13.81 -1.31
C ALA A 128 4.50 -14.04 -1.16
N VAL A 129 4.09 -15.26 -1.46
CA VAL A 129 2.70 -15.68 -1.46
C VAL A 129 2.50 -16.92 -0.60
N ALA A 130 1.34 -17.03 0.03
CA ALA A 130 0.92 -18.21 0.76
C ALA A 130 -0.61 -18.29 0.80
N LYS A 131 -1.13 -19.52 0.81
CA LYS A 131 -2.53 -19.83 1.09
C LYS A 131 -2.70 -20.16 2.58
N PRO A 132 -3.87 -19.89 3.17
CA PRO A 132 -4.19 -20.42 4.49
C PRO A 132 -4.00 -21.95 4.53
N GLY A 133 -3.19 -22.43 5.47
CA GLY A 133 -2.85 -23.85 5.62
C GLY A 133 -1.50 -24.26 5.00
N ASP A 134 -0.89 -23.40 4.17
CA ASP A 134 0.47 -23.64 3.70
C ASP A 134 1.45 -23.70 4.87
N GLN A 135 2.52 -24.49 4.71
CA GLN A 135 3.59 -24.61 5.71
C GLN A 135 4.72 -23.59 5.49
N CYS A 136 4.88 -23.12 4.25
CA CYS A 136 5.96 -22.23 3.84
C CYS A 136 5.43 -21.16 2.89
N TRP A 137 6.01 -19.96 2.97
CA TRP A 137 5.87 -18.96 1.93
C TRP A 137 6.59 -19.34 0.63
N THR A 138 5.99 -19.00 -0.50
CA THR A 138 6.63 -19.11 -1.82
C THR A 138 7.09 -17.73 -2.29
N LEU A 139 8.39 -17.53 -2.49
CA LEU A 139 8.95 -16.30 -3.04
C LEU A 139 8.71 -16.25 -4.55
N VAL A 140 7.92 -15.29 -5.02
CA VAL A 140 7.60 -15.13 -6.46
C VAL A 140 8.43 -14.03 -7.12
N HIS A 141 9.04 -13.14 -6.33
CA HIS A 141 9.91 -12.08 -6.81
C HIS A 141 10.85 -11.59 -5.71
N ASP A 142 12.12 -11.33 -6.02
CA ASP A 142 13.16 -10.96 -5.05
C ASP A 142 13.74 -9.55 -5.26
N ARG A 143 13.15 -8.76 -6.16
CA ARG A 143 13.58 -7.39 -6.46
C ARG A 143 12.54 -6.37 -6.01
N TYR A 144 12.97 -5.11 -6.08
CA TYR A 144 12.15 -3.96 -5.77
C TYR A 144 10.96 -3.83 -6.72
N VAL A 145 9.77 -3.65 -6.15
CA VAL A 145 8.57 -3.22 -6.88
C VAL A 145 8.16 -1.81 -6.48
N THR A 146 7.56 -1.08 -7.43
CA THR A 146 7.13 0.32 -7.24
C THR A 146 5.75 0.41 -6.58
N ALA A 147 4.79 -0.39 -7.03
CA ALA A 147 3.44 -0.47 -6.48
C ALA A 147 2.93 -1.91 -6.44
N THR A 148 1.92 -2.14 -5.59
CA THR A 148 1.15 -3.37 -5.49
C THR A 148 -0.32 -3.03 -5.28
N LEU A 149 -1.24 -3.83 -5.82
CA LEU A 149 -2.67 -3.64 -5.67
C LEU A 149 -3.40 -4.96 -5.87
N SER A 150 -4.38 -5.23 -5.01
CA SER A 150 -5.41 -6.22 -5.30
C SER A 150 -6.58 -5.57 -6.02
N PHE A 151 -6.95 -6.14 -7.17
CA PHE A 151 -7.96 -5.60 -8.06
C PHE A 151 -8.70 -6.75 -8.75
N ALA A 152 -10.03 -6.71 -8.72
CA ALA A 152 -10.89 -7.72 -9.36
C ALA A 152 -10.48 -9.18 -9.03
N GLY A 153 -10.16 -9.45 -7.77
CA GLY A 153 -9.75 -10.79 -7.32
C GLY A 153 -8.33 -11.20 -7.72
N ARG A 154 -7.52 -10.32 -8.31
CA ARG A 154 -6.14 -10.62 -8.70
C ARG A 154 -5.16 -9.69 -8.00
N PHE A 155 -3.93 -10.17 -7.80
CA PHE A 155 -2.85 -9.35 -7.25
C PHE A 155 -1.97 -8.81 -8.38
N TYR A 156 -1.81 -7.50 -8.43
CA TYR A 156 -1.00 -6.79 -9.39
C TYR A 156 0.18 -6.09 -8.71
N CYS A 157 1.28 -5.94 -9.42
CA CYS A 157 2.40 -5.10 -9.00
C CYS A 157 3.11 -4.48 -10.19
N THR A 158 3.94 -3.47 -9.95
CA THR A 158 4.75 -2.85 -11.00
C THR A 158 6.23 -3.15 -10.83
N ILE A 159 6.85 -3.71 -11.87
CA ILE A 159 8.29 -4.01 -11.94
C ILE A 159 8.88 -3.13 -13.04
N GLY A 160 9.75 -2.19 -12.66
CA GLY A 160 10.14 -1.10 -13.55
C GLY A 160 8.89 -0.36 -14.01
N THR A 161 8.67 -0.28 -15.31
CA THR A 161 7.45 0.28 -15.89
C THR A 161 6.33 -0.74 -16.09
N SER A 162 6.62 -2.05 -16.07
CA SER A 162 5.63 -3.07 -16.44
C SER A 162 4.62 -3.32 -15.34
N VAL A 163 3.35 -3.51 -15.70
CA VAL A 163 2.32 -4.02 -14.78
C VAL A 163 2.33 -5.54 -14.89
N MET A 164 2.55 -6.17 -13.75
CA MET A 164 2.60 -7.62 -13.59
C MET A 164 1.37 -8.08 -12.81
N VAL A 165 0.96 -9.31 -13.03
CA VAL A 165 -0.11 -9.98 -12.31
C VAL A 165 0.39 -11.30 -11.75
N LEU A 166 -0.05 -11.63 -10.53
CA LEU A 166 0.19 -12.94 -9.94
C LEU A 166 -0.72 -13.96 -10.61
N GLU A 167 -0.13 -15.02 -11.14
CA GLU A 167 -0.82 -16.20 -11.61
C GLU A 167 -0.50 -17.36 -10.67
N ASP A 168 -1.56 -18.07 -10.26
CA ASP A 168 -1.46 -19.27 -9.44
C ASP A 168 -1.31 -20.51 -10.33
N SER A 169 -0.84 -21.61 -9.73
CA SER A 169 -0.62 -22.87 -10.44
C SER A 169 -1.91 -23.49 -10.99
N SER A 170 -3.09 -23.20 -10.44
CA SER A 170 -4.36 -23.74 -10.96
C SER A 170 -4.76 -23.14 -12.32
N ALA A 171 -4.25 -21.97 -12.68
CA ALA A 171 -4.62 -21.27 -13.92
C ALA A 171 -3.67 -21.55 -15.10
N THR A 172 -2.50 -22.17 -14.87
CA THR A 172 -1.47 -22.36 -15.90
C THR A 172 -0.80 -23.73 -15.82
N THR A 173 -0.18 -24.19 -16.92
CA THR A 173 0.57 -25.46 -17.00
C THR A 173 1.90 -25.46 -16.23
N SER A 174 2.02 -24.67 -15.16
CA SER A 174 3.25 -24.48 -14.38
C SER A 174 3.01 -24.81 -12.92
N ASP A 175 3.94 -25.59 -12.36
CA ASP A 175 3.84 -26.13 -10.99
C ASP A 175 3.94 -25.07 -9.87
N HIS A 176 4.25 -23.81 -10.19
CA HIS A 176 4.48 -22.76 -9.17
C HIS A 176 3.86 -21.40 -9.50
N PRO A 177 3.40 -20.66 -8.47
CA PRO A 177 2.88 -19.30 -8.63
C PRO A 177 3.98 -18.35 -9.09
N ARG A 178 3.63 -17.40 -9.95
CA ARG A 178 4.60 -16.46 -10.54
C ARG A 178 3.96 -15.16 -11.00
N LEU A 179 4.81 -14.15 -11.18
CA LEU A 179 4.41 -12.89 -11.77
C LEU A 179 4.55 -12.96 -13.29
N VAL A 180 3.46 -12.66 -14.00
CA VAL A 180 3.41 -12.59 -15.47
C VAL A 180 3.07 -11.17 -15.89
N MET A 181 3.61 -10.73 -17.02
CA MET A 181 3.38 -9.39 -17.54
C MET A 181 1.94 -9.26 -18.03
N ALA A 182 1.20 -8.32 -17.45
CA ALA A 182 -0.17 -7.98 -17.87
C ALA A 182 -0.16 -6.83 -18.89
N VAL A 183 0.69 -5.82 -18.65
CA VAL A 183 0.83 -4.65 -19.53
C VAL A 183 2.29 -4.25 -19.61
N LYS A 184 2.76 -3.95 -20.83
CA LYS A 184 4.10 -3.37 -21.07
C LYS A 184 3.98 -1.90 -21.48
N PRO A 185 4.28 -0.95 -20.58
CA PRO A 185 4.18 0.47 -20.93
C PRO A 185 5.26 0.95 -21.87
N SER A 186 4.92 2.03 -22.59
CA SER A 186 5.78 2.68 -23.58
C SER A 186 6.32 4.03 -23.10
N PHE A 187 6.56 4.20 -21.79
CA PHE A 187 7.19 5.40 -21.25
C PHE A 187 8.51 5.09 -20.53
N HIS A 188 9.41 6.07 -20.50
CA HIS A 188 10.64 6.01 -19.72
C HIS A 188 10.36 6.40 -18.27
N MET A 189 10.96 5.68 -17.33
CA MET A 189 10.85 5.96 -15.90
C MET A 189 12.23 6.01 -15.26
N SER A 190 12.52 7.07 -14.52
CA SER A 190 13.73 7.15 -13.69
C SER A 190 13.52 6.32 -12.42
N GLY A 191 14.19 5.18 -12.30
CA GLY A 191 14.05 4.31 -11.13
C GLY A 191 14.48 4.92 -9.79
N MET A 192 15.21 6.04 -9.79
CA MET A 192 15.64 6.75 -8.58
C MET A 192 14.70 7.89 -8.17
N ALA A 193 14.01 8.51 -9.12
CA ALA A 193 13.26 9.74 -8.90
C ALA A 193 11.74 9.58 -9.10
N ASP A 194 11.34 8.66 -9.98
CA ASP A 194 9.93 8.44 -10.29
C ASP A 194 9.32 7.37 -9.38
N SER A 195 8.00 7.40 -9.24
CA SER A 195 7.23 6.33 -8.63
C SER A 195 5.97 6.03 -9.41
N LEU A 196 5.52 4.78 -9.32
CA LEU A 196 4.25 4.33 -9.88
C LEU A 196 3.33 3.98 -8.73
N HIS A 197 2.03 4.21 -8.94
CA HIS A 197 0.98 3.90 -7.99
C HIS A 197 -0.18 3.26 -8.73
N LEU A 198 -0.52 2.03 -8.35
CA LEU A 198 -1.72 1.34 -8.83
C LEU A 198 -2.88 1.70 -7.91
N VAL A 199 -4.05 1.99 -8.48
CA VAL A 199 -5.26 2.27 -7.72
C VAL A 199 -6.48 1.61 -8.35
N ASP A 200 -7.32 0.99 -7.51
CA ASP A 200 -8.68 0.62 -7.87
C ASP A 200 -9.54 1.88 -7.82
N ASN A 201 -9.92 2.38 -8.99
CA ASN A 201 -10.74 3.58 -9.15
C ASN A 201 -12.23 3.23 -9.33
N ALA A 202 -12.75 2.38 -8.44
CA ALA A 202 -14.10 1.82 -8.47
C ALA A 202 -14.37 0.91 -9.66
N GLY A 203 -13.57 -0.15 -9.75
CA GLY A 203 -13.68 -1.17 -10.78
C GLY A 203 -12.88 -0.85 -12.03
N GLU A 204 -12.16 0.27 -12.05
CA GLU A 204 -11.22 0.62 -13.11
C GLU A 204 -9.80 0.67 -12.55
N LEU A 205 -8.91 -0.15 -13.13
CA LEU A 205 -7.50 -0.18 -12.74
C LEU A 205 -6.78 1.02 -13.34
N MET A 206 -6.28 1.90 -12.47
CA MET A 206 -5.56 3.10 -12.87
C MET A 206 -4.10 3.04 -12.40
N LEU A 207 -3.22 3.65 -13.18
CA LEU A 207 -1.81 3.84 -12.88
C LEU A 207 -1.50 5.34 -12.83
N VAL A 208 -0.97 5.81 -11.70
CA VAL A 208 -0.42 7.16 -11.58
C VAL A 208 1.09 7.09 -11.62
N HIS A 209 1.70 7.74 -12.60
CA HIS A 209 3.14 7.95 -12.72
C HIS A 209 3.46 9.32 -12.16
N ARG A 210 4.17 9.32 -11.03
CA ARG A 210 4.72 10.51 -10.39
C ARG A 210 6.17 10.62 -10.83
N LEU A 211 6.53 11.69 -11.54
CA LEU A 211 7.82 11.83 -12.22
C LEU A 211 8.51 13.15 -11.89
N LEU A 212 9.83 13.12 -11.78
CA LEU A 212 10.64 14.32 -11.54
C LEU A 212 10.94 15.03 -12.87
N CYS A 213 10.55 16.29 -12.98
CA CYS A 213 10.76 17.15 -14.13
C CYS A 213 11.61 18.38 -13.75
N LYS A 214 12.32 18.96 -14.72
CA LYS A 214 12.93 20.28 -14.53
C LYS A 214 11.83 21.34 -14.47
N ASP A 215 12.02 22.35 -13.63
CA ASP A 215 11.09 23.46 -13.51
C ASP A 215 11.57 24.64 -14.37
N ASP A 216 10.97 24.77 -15.56
CA ASP A 216 11.39 25.76 -16.57
C ASP A 216 10.97 27.21 -16.24
N ASN A 217 10.27 27.44 -15.13
CA ASN A 217 9.66 28.72 -14.77
C ASN A 217 10.52 29.62 -13.84
N ASP A 218 11.74 29.21 -13.49
CA ASP A 218 12.56 29.92 -12.50
C ASP A 218 13.96 30.25 -13.06
N ASP A 219 14.19 31.53 -13.38
CA ASP A 219 15.46 32.04 -13.94
C ASP A 219 16.58 32.22 -12.88
N ALA A 220 16.32 31.83 -11.62
CA ALA A 220 17.27 31.98 -10.52
C ALA A 220 18.27 30.81 -10.44
N HIS A 221 19.55 31.14 -10.25
CA HIS A 221 20.71 30.25 -10.38
C HIS A 221 20.61 28.89 -9.64
N GLY A 222 20.23 27.84 -10.37
CA GLY A 222 20.31 26.43 -9.98
C GLY A 222 19.32 25.56 -10.77
N GLU A 223 19.63 24.28 -11.01
CA GLU A 223 18.64 23.36 -11.59
C GLU A 223 17.54 23.09 -10.54
N LYS A 224 16.34 23.63 -10.75
CA LYS A 224 15.18 23.38 -9.90
C LYS A 224 14.35 22.25 -10.50
N TYR A 225 13.89 21.33 -9.66
CA TYR A 225 13.09 20.19 -10.05
C TYR A 225 11.72 20.25 -9.38
N LYS A 226 10.68 19.80 -10.09
CA LYS A 226 9.32 19.62 -9.58
C LYS A 226 8.83 18.22 -9.92
N MET A 227 7.88 17.72 -9.14
CA MET A 227 7.13 16.52 -9.50
C MET A 227 5.98 16.88 -10.44
N ASP A 228 5.78 16.06 -11.45
CA ASP A 228 4.62 16.08 -12.34
C ASP A 228 3.89 14.72 -12.27
N TYR A 229 2.65 14.69 -12.75
CA TYR A 229 1.78 13.53 -12.63
C TYR A 229 1.15 13.17 -13.97
N ARG A 230 1.30 11.91 -14.36
CA ARG A 230 0.61 11.33 -15.52
C ARG A 230 -0.28 10.19 -15.07
N VAL A 231 -1.51 10.18 -15.55
CA VAL A 231 -2.51 9.17 -15.20
C VAL A 231 -2.82 8.32 -16.42
N TYR A 232 -2.93 7.02 -16.22
CA TYR A 232 -3.27 6.06 -17.24
C TYR A 232 -4.35 5.10 -16.75
N ARG A 233 -5.30 4.77 -17.61
CA ARG A 233 -6.13 3.59 -17.48
C ARG A 233 -5.33 2.37 -17.91
N VAL A 234 -5.34 1.33 -17.10
CA VAL A 234 -4.71 0.05 -17.44
C VAL A 234 -5.73 -0.80 -18.21
N ASP A 235 -5.52 -0.92 -19.52
CA ASP A 235 -6.35 -1.76 -20.39
C ASP A 235 -5.76 -3.16 -20.41
N LEU A 236 -6.31 -4.05 -19.59
CA LEU A 236 -5.84 -5.43 -19.45
C LEU A 236 -6.12 -6.27 -20.69
N ASP A 237 -7.22 -5.99 -21.41
CA ASP A 237 -7.60 -6.72 -22.63
C ASP A 237 -6.68 -6.34 -23.81
N ALA A 238 -6.39 -5.05 -23.95
CA ALA A 238 -5.47 -4.55 -24.96
C ALA A 238 -3.99 -4.72 -24.56
N GLY A 239 -3.69 -5.06 -23.30
CA GLY A 239 -2.32 -5.14 -22.78
C GLY A 239 -1.59 -3.79 -22.80
N ALA A 240 -2.31 -2.68 -22.63
CA ALA A 240 -1.83 -1.33 -22.89
C ALA A 240 -2.17 -0.32 -21.79
N LEU A 241 -1.43 0.79 -21.73
CA LEU A 241 -1.80 1.95 -20.92
C LEU A 241 -2.43 3.02 -21.81
N VAL A 242 -3.63 3.44 -21.44
CA VAL A 242 -4.35 4.51 -22.15
C VAL A 242 -4.24 5.79 -21.31
N PRO A 243 -3.62 6.86 -21.81
CA PRO A 243 -3.56 8.13 -21.09
C PRO A 243 -4.95 8.60 -20.68
N ALA A 244 -5.10 8.99 -19.41
CA ALA A 244 -6.33 9.47 -18.84
C ALA A 244 -6.18 10.95 -18.45
N LYS A 245 -7.18 11.76 -18.81
CA LYS A 245 -7.25 13.18 -18.45
C LYS A 245 -8.11 13.43 -17.20
N SER A 246 -8.57 12.37 -16.54
CA SER A 246 -9.42 12.48 -15.36
C SER A 246 -9.27 11.22 -14.52
N LEU A 247 -9.79 11.26 -13.29
CA LEU A 247 -9.95 10.13 -12.38
C LEU A 247 -11.44 9.74 -12.29
N ASN A 248 -12.21 9.98 -13.36
CA ASN A 248 -13.64 9.76 -13.45
C ASN A 248 -14.43 10.40 -12.31
N GLY A 249 -14.09 11.65 -11.98
CA GLY A 249 -14.75 12.43 -10.94
C GLY A 249 -14.42 12.00 -9.51
N ARG A 250 -13.42 11.12 -9.33
CA ARG A 250 -12.95 10.66 -8.01
C ARG A 250 -11.67 11.38 -7.63
N ALA A 251 -11.35 11.34 -6.34
CA ALA A 251 -10.06 11.75 -5.84
C ALA A 251 -9.18 10.54 -5.59
N VAL A 252 -7.88 10.66 -5.80
CA VAL A 252 -6.92 9.60 -5.45
C VAL A 252 -5.91 10.15 -4.45
N PHE A 253 -5.79 9.48 -3.30
CA PHE A 253 -4.78 9.79 -2.31
C PHE A 253 -3.57 8.90 -2.54
N ILE A 254 -2.38 9.49 -2.60
CA ILE A 254 -1.13 8.79 -2.90
C ILE A 254 -0.12 9.05 -1.79
N GLY A 255 0.24 8.01 -1.05
CA GLY A 255 1.44 8.00 -0.21
C GLY A 255 2.64 7.45 -0.97
N ARG A 256 3.76 7.22 -0.28
CA ARG A 256 4.98 6.69 -0.92
C ARG A 256 4.82 5.26 -1.46
N ARG A 257 3.89 4.48 -0.89
CA ARG A 257 3.72 3.03 -1.17
C ARG A 257 2.28 2.57 -1.36
N ARG A 258 1.30 3.45 -1.12
CA ARG A 258 -0.12 3.10 -1.12
C ARG A 258 -0.89 4.19 -1.83
N ALA A 259 -1.90 3.77 -2.59
CA ALA A 259 -2.88 4.68 -3.16
C ALA A 259 -4.29 4.16 -2.89
N ILE A 260 -5.24 5.08 -2.70
CA ILE A 260 -6.66 4.78 -2.54
C ILE A 260 -7.50 5.76 -3.35
N SER A 261 -8.58 5.28 -3.95
CA SER A 261 -9.59 6.12 -4.58
C SER A 261 -10.70 6.45 -3.59
N VAL A 262 -11.07 7.73 -3.53
CA VAL A 262 -12.12 8.26 -2.67
C VAL A 262 -13.15 8.94 -3.57
N ARG A 263 -14.44 8.68 -3.32
CA ARG A 263 -15.51 9.39 -4.02
C ARG A 263 -15.48 10.87 -3.61
N ALA A 264 -15.34 11.80 -4.56
CA ALA A 264 -15.25 13.22 -4.24
C ALA A 264 -16.45 13.73 -3.42
N GLY A 265 -17.66 13.30 -3.76
CA GLY A 265 -18.86 13.63 -3.00
C GLY A 265 -19.03 12.94 -1.64
N ALA A 266 -18.12 12.05 -1.22
CA ALA A 266 -18.17 11.45 0.11
C ALA A 266 -17.79 12.47 1.21
N PHE A 267 -17.01 13.50 0.86
CA PHE A 267 -16.64 14.55 1.79
C PHE A 267 -16.59 15.91 1.09
N SER A 268 -17.11 16.96 1.73
CA SER A 268 -17.21 18.29 1.14
C SER A 268 -15.87 18.93 0.76
N SER A 269 -14.76 18.55 1.39
CA SER A 269 -13.43 19.10 1.10
C SER A 269 -12.64 18.30 0.06
N VAL A 270 -13.19 17.20 -0.46
CA VAL A 270 -12.52 16.35 -1.45
C VAL A 270 -13.00 16.73 -2.85
N SER A 271 -12.08 17.17 -3.69
CA SER A 271 -12.36 17.60 -5.06
C SER A 271 -12.30 16.44 -6.05
N ALA A 272 -13.15 16.48 -7.07
CA ALA A 272 -13.12 15.53 -8.17
C ALA A 272 -11.82 15.65 -8.98
N ASP A 273 -11.39 14.55 -9.62
CA ASP A 273 -10.24 14.48 -10.52
C ASP A 273 -8.94 15.00 -9.91
N THR A 274 -8.81 14.85 -8.59
CA THR A 274 -7.73 15.44 -7.81
C THR A 274 -6.87 14.36 -7.15
N LEU A 275 -5.55 14.47 -7.35
CA LEU A 275 -4.54 13.74 -6.60
C LEU A 275 -4.24 14.47 -5.30
N TYR A 276 -4.37 13.80 -4.17
CA TYR A 276 -3.95 14.31 -2.85
C TYR A 276 -2.72 13.56 -2.38
N LEU A 277 -1.71 14.29 -1.90
CA LEU A 277 -0.44 13.70 -1.50
C LEU A 277 -0.46 13.26 -0.04
N GLY A 278 0.17 12.13 0.27
CA GLY A 278 0.42 11.67 1.64
C GLY A 278 1.43 12.57 2.35
N SER A 279 1.41 12.56 3.68
CA SER A 279 2.37 13.36 4.48
C SER A 279 3.82 12.87 4.37
N ASP A 280 4.02 11.69 3.80
CA ASP A 280 5.31 11.06 3.50
C ASP A 280 5.86 11.39 2.10
N CYS A 281 5.20 12.33 1.39
CA CYS A 281 5.61 12.80 0.07
C CYS A 281 6.33 14.16 0.20
N ASP A 282 7.62 14.18 -0.16
CA ASP A 282 8.50 15.36 -0.02
C ASP A 282 8.00 16.62 -0.75
N GLU A 283 7.10 16.48 -1.73
CA GLU A 283 6.50 17.60 -2.46
C GLU A 283 5.59 18.46 -1.61
N LYS A 284 5.05 17.95 -0.51
CA LYS A 284 4.26 18.79 0.40
C LYS A 284 5.10 19.90 1.02
N THR A 285 6.38 19.65 1.27
CA THR A 285 7.20 20.53 2.12
C THR A 285 8.41 21.14 1.41
N THR A 286 9.06 20.39 0.51
CA THR A 286 10.39 20.79 -0.01
C THR A 286 10.45 20.99 -1.53
N MET A 287 9.66 20.25 -2.32
CA MET A 287 9.68 20.37 -3.79
C MET A 287 8.58 21.32 -4.29
N ASN A 288 7.39 20.78 -4.58
CA ASN A 288 6.31 21.55 -5.22
C ASN A 288 5.58 22.48 -4.23
N LYS A 289 5.59 22.15 -2.93
CA LYS A 289 4.77 22.75 -1.88
C LYS A 289 3.27 22.70 -2.20
N ILE A 290 2.79 21.55 -2.66
CA ILE A 290 1.39 21.33 -3.04
C ILE A 290 0.73 20.28 -2.14
N GLN A 291 -0.53 20.50 -1.80
CA GLN A 291 -1.36 19.51 -1.11
C GLN A 291 -2.07 18.60 -2.11
N ALA A 292 -2.46 19.16 -3.25
CA ALA A 292 -3.27 18.50 -4.24
C ALA A 292 -2.95 18.95 -5.67
N TYR A 293 -3.20 18.07 -6.64
CA TYR A 293 -3.01 18.31 -8.07
C TYR A 293 -4.25 17.84 -8.84
N ASN A 294 -4.90 18.72 -9.57
CA ASN A 294 -6.05 18.38 -10.41
C ASN A 294 -5.56 17.86 -11.76
N VAL A 295 -5.94 16.63 -12.09
CA VAL A 295 -5.51 15.93 -13.30
C VAL A 295 -6.19 16.45 -14.56
N ALA A 296 -7.39 17.02 -14.43
CA ALA A 296 -8.18 17.49 -15.56
C ALA A 296 -7.71 18.83 -16.12
N ASP A 297 -7.36 19.77 -15.25
CA ASP A 297 -6.91 21.11 -15.63
C ASP A 297 -5.43 21.40 -15.33
N GLY A 298 -4.74 20.50 -14.63
CA GLY A 298 -3.33 20.64 -14.26
C GLY A 298 -3.07 21.63 -13.13
N SER A 299 -4.11 22.14 -12.47
CA SER A 299 -3.98 23.09 -11.36
C SER A 299 -3.43 22.41 -10.11
N ALA A 300 -2.61 23.14 -9.34
CA ALA A 300 -2.07 22.65 -8.09
C ALA A 300 -2.57 23.52 -6.92
N GLN A 301 -3.03 22.86 -5.86
CA GLN A 301 -3.43 23.53 -4.62
C GLN A 301 -2.21 23.61 -3.68
N PRO A 302 -1.82 24.81 -3.23
CA PRO A 302 -0.67 24.99 -2.37
C PRO A 302 -0.86 24.32 -1.00
N TYR A 303 0.23 23.81 -0.43
CA TYR A 303 0.27 23.34 0.94
C TYR A 303 0.64 24.50 1.87
N HIS A 304 -0.18 24.74 2.90
CA HIS A 304 -0.08 25.92 3.76
C HIS A 304 0.50 25.62 5.17
N HIS A 305 1.17 24.49 5.40
CA HIS A 305 1.73 24.14 6.72
C HIS A 305 3.25 23.98 6.68
N ASP A 306 3.94 24.58 7.64
CA ASP A 306 5.41 24.70 7.66
C ASP A 306 6.15 23.48 8.26
N SER A 307 5.47 22.48 8.84
CA SER A 307 6.15 21.27 9.33
C SER A 307 5.24 20.03 9.36
N CYS A 308 5.82 18.85 9.12
CA CYS A 308 5.15 17.55 9.27
C CYS A 308 5.00 17.10 10.74
N ILE A 309 5.51 17.88 11.70
CA ILE A 309 5.77 17.40 13.08
C ILE A 309 4.90 18.10 14.11
N ASP A 310 4.51 19.36 13.89
CA ASP A 310 3.61 20.05 14.81
C ASP A 310 2.17 19.81 14.41
N MET A 311 1.61 18.75 15.00
CA MET A 311 0.23 18.41 14.84
C MET A 311 -0.70 19.43 15.57
N VAL A 312 -0.85 20.65 15.05
CA VAL A 312 -1.76 21.68 15.58
C VAL A 312 -3.12 21.66 14.84
N GLN A 313 -4.20 21.48 15.59
CA GLN A 313 -5.60 21.44 15.13
C GLN A 313 -6.13 22.80 14.65
N PRO A 314 -7.19 22.83 13.79
CA PRO A 314 -8.04 21.70 13.37
C PRO A 314 -7.70 21.12 11.98
N TYR A 315 -7.77 19.79 11.84
CA TYR A 315 -7.55 19.06 10.58
C TYR A 315 -8.81 18.87 9.76
N GLY A 316 -8.68 19.01 8.44
CA GLY A 316 -9.69 18.54 7.49
C GLY A 316 -9.59 17.04 7.26
N VAL A 317 -10.62 16.45 6.65
CA VAL A 317 -10.61 15.02 6.27
C VAL A 317 -9.48 14.69 5.28
N VAL A 318 -9.10 15.64 4.41
CA VAL A 318 -7.97 15.47 3.48
C VAL A 318 -6.67 15.23 4.26
N ASP A 319 -6.44 15.94 5.36
CA ASP A 319 -5.23 15.78 6.17
C ASP A 319 -5.24 14.43 6.89
N CYS A 320 -6.39 14.02 7.43
CA CYS A 320 -6.54 12.71 8.07
C CYS A 320 -6.24 11.57 7.08
N ILE A 321 -6.83 11.60 5.88
CA ILE A 321 -6.61 10.56 4.87
C ILE A 321 -5.14 10.60 4.37
N SER A 322 -4.58 11.80 4.18
CA SER A 322 -3.17 11.98 3.81
C SER A 322 -2.19 11.43 4.85
N HIS A 323 -2.57 11.43 6.13
CA HIS A 323 -1.78 10.80 7.18
C HIS A 323 -1.93 9.27 7.15
N CYS A 324 -3.16 8.77 6.99
CA CYS A 324 -3.42 7.33 6.96
C CYS A 324 -2.81 6.61 5.74
N ILE A 325 -2.56 7.32 4.63
CA ILE A 325 -2.03 6.70 3.40
C ILE A 325 -0.52 6.42 3.44
N MET A 326 0.22 6.91 4.45
CA MET A 326 1.68 6.71 4.60
C MET A 326 2.11 5.24 4.70
N GLY A 327 1.19 4.33 5.03
CA GLY A 327 1.38 2.89 4.82
C GLY A 327 2.44 2.20 5.68
N SER A 328 2.92 2.80 6.77
CA SER A 328 3.85 2.14 7.71
C SER A 328 3.11 1.66 8.96
N GLY A 329 3.14 0.34 9.22
CA GLY A 329 2.39 -0.35 10.28
C GLY A 329 2.49 0.26 11.69
N ARG A 330 3.63 0.87 12.04
CA ARG A 330 3.82 1.54 13.34
C ARG A 330 2.98 2.82 13.52
N HIS A 331 2.54 3.43 12.42
CA HIS A 331 1.74 4.66 12.40
C HIS A 331 0.27 4.41 12.04
N LEU A 332 -0.15 3.16 11.89
CA LEU A 332 -1.51 2.76 11.51
C LEU A 332 -2.39 2.38 12.72
N LEU A 333 -1.89 2.55 13.96
CA LEU A 333 -2.60 2.28 15.22
C LEU A 333 -2.81 3.55 16.04
#